data_AF-A0A081PWS5-F1
#
_entry.id   AF-A0A081PWS5-F1
#
_cell.length_a   1.000
_cell.length_b   1.000
_cell.length_c   1.000
_cell.angle_alpha   90.00
_cell.angle_beta   90.00
_cell.angle_gamma   90.00
#
_symmetry.space_group_name_H-M   'P 1'
#
loop_
_entity.id
_entity.type
_entity.pdbx_description
1 polymer ?
#
loop_
_entity_poly.entity_id
_entity_poly.type
_entity_poly.pdbx_seq_one_letter_code
_entity_poly.pdbx_strand_id
1 'polypeptide(L)'
;MNQSKLVTEVTLADLRRLGNQGNATARLDNGDEIKLTSRYGLVPKKGYLAGKLETVWMIVEYSKIYKEIRTIKRGDVLVARRIKQGNTNRLLLTGKGYHRPTKH
;
A
#
# COMPACT_ATOMS: atom_id res chain seq x y z
N MET A 1 -16.45 5.60 -25.59
CA MET A 1 -14.98 5.76 -25.71
C MET A 1 -14.44 6.26 -24.39
N ASN A 2 -13.44 5.60 -23.78
CA ASN A 2 -12.35 6.31 -23.08
C ASN A 2 -11.25 5.35 -22.59
N GLN A 3 -10.21 5.30 -23.42
CA GLN A 3 -8.80 5.20 -23.08
C GLN A 3 -8.36 4.05 -22.18
N SER A 4 -7.81 3.04 -22.83
CA SER A 4 -6.64 2.25 -22.45
C SER A 4 -5.61 3.03 -21.60
N LYS A 5 -5.90 3.24 -20.31
CA LYS A 5 -4.92 3.78 -19.37
C LYS A 5 -4.05 2.65 -18.86
N LEU A 6 -2.77 2.71 -19.21
CA LEU A 6 -1.70 1.79 -18.86
C LEU A 6 -1.87 1.22 -17.45
N VAL A 7 -2.09 -0.09 -17.38
CA VAL A 7 -2.45 -0.84 -16.18
C VAL A 7 -1.16 -1.24 -15.45
N THR A 8 -0.41 -0.25 -14.97
CA THR A 8 0.90 -0.49 -14.34
C THR A 8 0.72 -1.15 -12.98
N GLU A 9 1.20 -2.38 -12.85
CA GLU A 9 1.22 -3.09 -11.57
C GLU A 9 2.20 -2.42 -10.61
N VAL A 10 1.77 -2.28 -9.36
CA VAL A 10 2.57 -1.76 -8.24
C VAL A 10 3.76 -2.69 -8.00
N THR A 11 4.87 -2.15 -7.51
CA THR A 11 6.05 -2.91 -7.11
C THR A 11 6.39 -2.60 -5.66
N LEU A 12 7.23 -3.43 -5.04
CA LEU A 12 7.77 -3.13 -3.70
C LEU A 12 8.56 -1.81 -3.67
N ALA A 13 9.18 -1.43 -4.79
CA ALA A 13 9.86 -0.14 -4.92
C ALA A 13 8.87 1.03 -4.89
N ASP A 14 7.68 0.88 -5.47
CA ASP A 14 6.64 1.92 -5.37
C ASP A 14 6.14 2.06 -3.93
N LEU A 15 5.97 0.96 -3.19
CA LEU A 15 5.59 1.01 -1.77
C LEU A 15 6.61 1.82 -0.95
N ARG A 16 7.89 1.56 -1.15
CA ARG A 16 8.98 2.32 -0.51
C ARG A 16 8.97 3.79 -0.89
N ARG A 17 8.76 4.10 -2.17
CA ARG A 17 8.70 5.48 -2.66
C ARG A 17 7.49 6.23 -2.08
N LEU A 18 6.33 5.60 -2.10
CA LEU A 18 5.10 6.15 -1.51
C LEU A 18 5.28 6.42 -0.02
N GLY A 19 5.86 5.47 0.72
CA GLY A 19 6.16 5.69 2.13
C GLY A 19 7.21 6.78 2.36
N ASN A 20 8.21 6.93 1.48
CA ASN A 20 9.18 8.01 1.53
C ASN A 20 8.56 9.39 1.23
N GLN A 21 7.54 9.45 0.37
CA GLN A 21 6.79 10.67 0.06
C GLN A 21 5.79 11.08 1.15
N GLY A 22 5.61 10.23 2.16
CA GLY A 22 4.73 10.47 3.31
C GLY A 22 3.24 10.37 3.00
N ASN A 23 2.46 10.28 4.08
CA ASN A 23 1.00 10.24 4.10
C ASN A 23 0.37 9.11 3.25
N ALA A 24 1.08 8.00 3.07
CA ALA A 24 0.60 6.85 2.30
C ALA A 24 0.19 5.69 3.23
N THR A 25 -1.00 5.13 2.98
CA THR A 25 -1.52 3.96 3.69
C THR A 25 -1.93 2.87 2.72
N ALA A 26 -1.86 1.62 3.16
CA ALA A 26 -2.38 0.48 2.42
C ALA A 26 -3.42 -0.25 3.26
N ARG A 27 -4.51 -0.67 2.61
CA ARG A 27 -5.55 -1.50 3.22
C ARG A 27 -5.34 -2.93 2.81
N LEU A 28 -5.30 -3.83 3.78
CA LEU A 28 -5.15 -5.27 3.58
C LEU A 28 -6.52 -5.92 3.34
N ASP A 29 -6.52 -7.21 3.00
CA ASP A 29 -7.71 -8.00 2.72
C ASP A 29 -8.54 -8.28 3.97
N ASN A 30 -7.87 -8.45 5.11
CA ASN A 30 -8.46 -8.57 6.44
C ASN A 30 -9.09 -7.26 6.96
N GLY A 31 -8.94 -6.15 6.23
CA GLY A 31 -9.48 -4.84 6.58
C GLY A 31 -8.51 -3.92 7.35
N ASP A 32 -7.36 -4.43 7.80
CA ASP A 32 -6.36 -3.63 8.49
C ASP A 32 -5.80 -2.55 7.58
N GLU A 33 -5.51 -1.40 8.18
CA GLU A 33 -4.81 -0.31 7.50
C GLU A 33 -3.38 -0.19 8.06
N ILE A 34 -2.41 -0.20 7.15
CA ILE A 34 -1.00 -0.05 7.48
C ILE A 34 -0.48 1.30 6.97
N LYS A 35 0.45 1.88 7.72
CA LYS A 35 1.22 3.04 7.23
C LYS A 35 2.39 2.55 6.38
N LEU A 36 2.59 3.18 5.23
CA LEU A 36 3.77 2.93 4.39
C LEU A 36 4.91 3.85 4.83
N THR A 37 6.11 3.29 5.00
CA THR A 37 7.36 4.04 5.24
C THR A 37 8.36 3.79 4.10
N SER A 38 9.52 4.45 4.13
CA SER A 38 10.56 4.26 3.11
C SER A 38 11.13 2.84 3.05
N ARG A 39 10.98 2.04 4.13
CA ARG A 39 11.61 0.70 4.23
C ARG A 39 10.61 -0.43 4.47
N TYR A 40 9.58 -0.19 5.28
CA TYR A 40 8.63 -1.21 5.76
C TYR A 40 7.23 -0.63 6.00
N GLY A 41 6.25 -1.51 6.17
CA GLY A 41 4.93 -1.12 6.66
C GLY A 41 4.89 -1.07 8.18
N LEU A 42 3.99 -0.27 8.73
CA LEU A 42 3.66 -0.26 10.15
C LEU A 42 2.19 -0.66 10.32
N VAL A 43 1.94 -1.79 10.97
CA VAL A 43 0.59 -2.26 11.31
C VAL A 43 0.29 -1.91 12.78
N PRO A 44 -0.87 -1.30 13.08
CA PRO A 44 -1.28 -1.10 14.47
C PRO A 44 -1.76 -2.42 15.05
N LYS A 45 -1.24 -2.81 16.23
CA LYS A 45 -1.74 -3.96 16.99
C LYS A 45 -1.99 -3.55 18.44
N LYS A 46 -2.97 -4.19 19.08
CA LYS A 46 -3.14 -4.10 20.52
C LYS A 46 -2.04 -4.95 21.18
N GLY A 47 -1.26 -4.34 22.06
CA GLY A 47 -0.18 -4.99 22.80
C GLY A 47 -0.07 -4.41 24.20
N TYR A 48 0.59 -5.14 25.10
CA TYR A 48 0.83 -4.63 26.45
C TYR A 48 2.14 -3.84 26.50
N LEU A 49 2.06 -2.56 26.85
CA LEU A 49 3.20 -1.70 27.16
C LEU A 49 3.14 -1.34 28.64
N ALA A 50 4.18 -1.70 29.38
CA ALA A 50 4.27 -1.47 30.84
C ALA A 50 3.00 -1.93 31.60
N GLY A 51 2.44 -3.09 31.21
CA GLY A 51 1.25 -3.67 31.84
C GLY A 51 -0.09 -3.06 31.39
N LYS A 52 -0.11 -2.08 30.49
CA LYS A 52 -1.34 -1.48 29.93
C LYS A 52 -1.57 -1.92 28.49
N LEU A 53 -2.83 -2.20 28.14
CA LEU A 53 -3.22 -2.52 26.76
C LEU A 53 -3.20 -1.25 25.92
N GLU A 54 -2.22 -1.14 25.03
CA GLU A 54 -1.96 0.02 24.20
C GLU A 54 -1.91 -0.37 22.71
N THR A 55 -2.06 0.61 21.82
CA THR A 55 -1.82 0.39 20.40
C THR A 55 -0.34 0.56 20.10
N VAL A 56 0.31 -0.52 19.68
CA VAL A 56 1.71 -0.54 19.27
C VAL A 56 1.85 -0.64 17.76
N TRP A 57 2.91 -0.07 17.21
CA TRP A 57 3.24 -0.19 15.80
C TRP A 57 4.22 -1.33 15.58
N MET A 58 3.80 -2.31 14.78
CA MET A 58 4.62 -3.46 14.43
C MET A 58 5.18 -3.28 13.02
N ILE A 59 6.47 -3.55 12.85
CA ILE A 59 7.14 -3.54 11.53
C ILE A 59 6.67 -4.75 10.72
N VAL A 60 6.28 -4.50 9.47
CA VAL A 60 5.98 -5.56 8.50
C VAL A 60 6.75 -5.35 7.20
N GLU A 61 7.35 -6.41 6.69
CA GLU A 61 8.03 -6.36 5.40
C GLU A 61 7.02 -6.30 4.25
N TYR A 62 7.26 -5.42 3.28
CA TYR A 62 6.38 -5.29 2.12
C TYR A 62 6.22 -6.58 1.32
N SER A 63 7.26 -7.40 1.20
CA SER A 63 7.22 -8.70 0.53
C SER A 63 6.18 -9.65 1.14
N LYS A 64 6.00 -9.59 2.46
CA LYS A 64 5.08 -10.48 3.21
C LYS A 64 3.63 -10.07 3.00
N ILE A 65 3.35 -8.77 2.98
CA ILE A 65 1.98 -8.24 2.92
C ILE A 65 1.51 -7.88 1.49
N TYR A 66 2.39 -7.84 0.49
CA TYR A 66 2.06 -7.31 -0.83
C TYR A 66 0.82 -7.97 -1.45
N LYS A 67 0.68 -9.30 -1.27
CA LYS A 67 -0.44 -10.08 -1.80
C LYS A 67 -1.77 -9.74 -1.13
N GLU A 68 -1.74 -9.31 0.12
CA GLU A 68 -2.90 -8.96 0.95
C GLU A 68 -3.38 -7.53 0.68
N ILE A 69 -2.52 -6.65 0.13
CA ILE A 69 -2.90 -5.25 -0.16
C ILE A 69 -4.04 -5.20 -1.17
N ARG A 70 -5.18 -4.63 -0.74
CA ARG A 70 -6.36 -4.32 -1.55
C ARG A 70 -6.32 -2.95 -2.18
N THR A 71 -5.93 -1.93 -1.42
CA THR A 71 -5.87 -0.54 -1.91
C THR A 71 -4.69 0.19 -1.30
N ILE A 72 -4.18 1.19 -2.03
CA ILE A 72 -3.22 2.16 -1.51
C ILE A 72 -3.81 3.54 -1.66
N LYS A 73 -3.72 4.35 -0.60
CA LYS A 73 -4.09 5.76 -0.60
C LYS A 73 -2.89 6.63 -0.26
N ARG A 74 -2.93 7.88 -0.71
CA ARG A 74 -2.08 8.96 -0.21
C ARG A 74 -2.97 10.13 0.18
N GLY A 75 -3.11 10.37 1.48
CA GLY A 75 -4.23 11.14 2.02
C GLY A 75 -5.56 10.55 1.53
N ASP A 76 -6.41 11.39 0.94
CA ASP A 76 -7.72 10.96 0.41
C ASP A 76 -7.66 10.40 -1.03
N VAL A 77 -6.50 10.43 -1.67
CA VAL A 77 -6.36 10.03 -3.08
C VAL A 77 -6.11 8.53 -3.18
N LEU A 78 -6.98 7.81 -3.88
CA LEU A 78 -6.79 6.39 -4.22
C LEU A 78 -5.69 6.23 -5.29
N VAL A 79 -4.52 5.76 -4.85
CA VAL A 79 -3.32 5.59 -5.66
C VAL A 79 -3.29 4.26 -6.41
N ALA A 80 -3.72 3.19 -5.75
CA ALA A 80 -3.75 1.86 -6.34
C ALA A 80 -4.91 1.03 -5.82
N ARG A 81 -5.36 0.07 -6.62
CA ARG A 81 -6.40 -0.90 -6.24
C ARG A 81 -6.10 -2.27 -6.82
N ARG A 82 -6.34 -3.31 -6.03
CA ARG A 82 -6.30 -4.69 -6.48
C ARG A 82 -7.56 -5.02 -7.25
N ILE A 83 -7.38 -5.49 -8.49
CA ILE A 83 -8.47 -5.79 -9.43
C ILE A 83 -8.28 -7.22 -9.93
N LYS A 84 -9.39 -7.95 -10.07
CA LYS A 84 -9.41 -9.25 -10.73
C LYS A 84 -9.34 -9.03 -12.25
N GLN A 85 -8.26 -9.49 -12.86
CA GLN A 85 -8.06 -9.49 -14.31
C GLN A 85 -7.93 -10.94 -14.79
N GLY A 86 -9.02 -11.47 -15.33
CA GLY A 86 -9.15 -12.89 -15.64
C GLY A 86 -9.02 -13.75 -14.37
N ASN A 87 -8.06 -14.68 -14.39
CA ASN A 87 -7.75 -15.55 -13.25
C ASN A 87 -6.72 -14.97 -12.27
N THR A 88 -6.20 -13.75 -12.53
CA THR A 88 -5.17 -13.15 -11.69
C THR A 88 -5.68 -11.91 -10.96
N ASN A 89 -5.28 -11.73 -9.71
CA ASN A 89 -5.55 -10.51 -8.96
C ASN A 89 -4.28 -9.65 -8.96
N ARG A 90 -4.32 -8.47 -9.57
CA ARG A 90 -3.17 -7.57 -9.69
C ARG A 90 -3.43 -6.25 -8.96
N LEU A 91 -2.40 -5.72 -8.29
CA LEU A 91 -2.48 -4.42 -7.60
C LEU A 91 -2.02 -3.33 -8.57
N LEU A 92 -2.96 -2.52 -9.05
CA LEU A 92 -2.75 -1.65 -10.20
C LEU A 92 -2.81 -0.19 -9.80
N LEU A 93 -1.89 0.61 -10.34
CA LEU A 93 -1.88 2.06 -10.19
C LEU A 93 -3.10 2.67 -10.89
N THR A 94 -3.71 3.67 -10.27
CA THR A 94 -4.83 4.43 -10.85
C THR A 94 -4.36 5.57 -11.75
N GLY A 95 -3.08 5.92 -11.69
CA GLY A 95 -2.51 7.12 -12.30
C GLY A 95 -2.87 8.41 -11.54
N LYS A 96 -3.41 8.32 -10.31
CA LYS A 96 -3.71 9.47 -9.46
C LYS A 96 -2.86 9.42 -8.19
N GLY A 97 -2.41 10.58 -7.70
CA GLY A 97 -1.67 10.70 -6.43
C GLY A 97 -0.27 10.09 -6.42
N TYR A 98 0.12 9.36 -7.47
CA TYR A 98 1.44 8.78 -7.68
C TYR A 98 1.70 8.56 -9.17
N HIS A 99 2.83 9.06 -9.64
CA HIS A 99 3.36 8.75 -10.95
C HIS A 99 4.71 8.09 -10.75
N ARG A 100 4.89 6.89 -11.32
CA ARG A 100 6.18 6.21 -11.27
C ARG A 100 7.18 7.04 -12.08
N PRO A 101 8.32 7.47 -11.51
CA PRO A 101 9.37 8.11 -12.27
C PRO A 101 9.82 7.20 -13.41
N THR A 102 9.82 7.71 -14.64
CA THR A 102 10.48 7.07 -15.77
C THR A 102 11.98 7.06 -15.48
N LYS A 103 12.63 5.92 -15.71
CA LYS A 103 14.10 5.90 -15.71
C LYS A 103 14.55 6.76 -16.90
N HIS A 104 15.29 7.84 -16.62
CA HIS A 104 16.11 8.51 -17.64
C HIS A 104 17.33 7.65 -17.94
#